data_AF-A0A8S3HG47-F1
#
_entry.id   AF-A0A8S3HG47-F1
#
_cell.length_a   1.000
_cell.length_b   1.000
_cell.length_c   1.000
_cell.angle_alpha   90.00
_cell.angle_beta   90.00
_cell.angle_gamma   90.00
#
_symmetry.space_group_name_H-M   'P 1'
#
loop_
_entity.id
_entity.type
_entity.pdbx_description
1 polymer ?
#
loop_
_entity_poly.entity_id
_entity_poly.type
_entity_poly.pdbx_seq_one_letter_code
_entity_poly.pdbx_strand_id
1 'polypeptide(L)'
;MAHWPYPIPFRYLGLFGDFCYYLISNYRILLCLILWATVTAHLFEAIAARQICLQLNIDQDSTYLWMIQTFILGYPSLSILQGYKRRGLCFTINMSSSSNNQQDKPPAMNLSDAEWKKKLTNKQYRILRQKDTEFPDTGEYNKHFETGIYKCAGCGQELYDSSSKFDSRCGWPAFSSSIDTSVRRQVDADGYREEILCATCNGHL
;
A
#
# COMPACT_ATOMS: atom_id res chain seq x y z
N MET A 1 -47.16 -21.49 7.96
CA MET A 1 -47.34 -20.03 8.02
C MET A 1 -48.30 -19.74 9.16
N ALA A 2 -47.87 -19.00 10.19
CA ALA A 2 -48.75 -18.69 11.32
C ALA A 2 -49.79 -17.65 10.90
N HIS A 3 -51.06 -18.05 10.87
CA HIS A 3 -52.18 -17.15 10.61
C HIS A 3 -52.57 -16.47 11.92
N TRP A 4 -52.30 -15.17 12.04
CA TRP A 4 -52.77 -14.38 13.18
C TRP A 4 -54.27 -14.11 13.01
N PRO A 5 -55.12 -14.42 14.00
CA PRO A 5 -56.57 -14.47 13.80
C PRO A 5 -57.26 -13.10 13.75
N TYR A 6 -56.63 -12.01 14.20
CA TYR A 6 -57.21 -10.65 14.18
C TYR A 6 -56.13 -9.59 13.98
N PRO A 7 -56.40 -8.47 13.27
CA PRO A 7 -55.47 -7.35 13.19
C PRO A 7 -55.26 -6.77 14.59
N ILE A 8 -54.02 -6.75 15.08
CA ILE A 8 -53.66 -6.16 16.37
C ILE A 8 -54.07 -4.67 16.32
N PRO A 9 -55.03 -4.22 17.14
CA PRO A 9 -55.41 -2.82 17.15
C PRO A 9 -54.30 -2.02 17.84
N PHE A 10 -53.35 -1.51 17.07
CA PHE A 10 -52.20 -0.72 17.57
C PHE A 10 -52.61 0.47 18.45
N ARG A 11 -53.87 0.93 18.34
CA ARG A 11 -54.46 2.02 19.11
C ARG A 11 -54.48 1.81 20.62
N TYR A 12 -54.33 0.59 21.12
CA TYR A 12 -54.29 0.29 22.57
C TYR A 12 -52.88 0.31 23.18
N LEU A 13 -51.83 0.48 22.36
CA LEU A 13 -50.44 0.56 22.81
C LEU A 13 -49.99 2.00 23.17
N GLY A 14 -50.95 2.94 23.26
CA GLY A 14 -50.68 4.34 23.55
C GLY A 14 -49.78 5.02 22.51
N LEU A 15 -48.95 5.96 22.95
CA LEU A 15 -48.07 6.77 22.09
C LEU A 15 -47.19 5.92 21.16
N PHE A 16 -46.69 4.78 21.65
CA PHE A 16 -45.86 3.87 20.85
C PHE A 16 -46.66 3.21 19.73
N GLY A 17 -47.91 2.84 20.00
CA GLY A 17 -48.83 2.30 19.00
C GLY A 17 -49.16 3.28 17.89
N ASP A 18 -49.47 4.53 18.26
CA ASP A 18 -49.76 5.60 17.30
C ASP A 18 -48.53 5.93 16.45
N PHE A 19 -47.33 5.92 17.04
CA PHE A 19 -46.07 6.08 16.32
C PHE A 19 -45.83 4.94 15.31
N CYS A 20 -45.99 3.69 15.72
CA CYS A 20 -45.86 2.54 14.80
C CYS A 20 -46.89 2.59 13.67
N TYR A 21 -48.14 2.95 13.98
CA TYR A 21 -49.19 3.11 12.98
C TYR A 21 -48.85 4.24 11.99
N TYR A 22 -48.30 5.35 12.46
CA TYR A 22 -47.83 6.44 11.61
C TYR A 22 -46.69 6.00 10.67
N LEU A 23 -45.71 5.23 11.18
CA LEU A 23 -44.61 4.68 10.37
C LEU A 23 -45.13 3.71 9.30
N ILE A 24 -46.07 2.83 9.65
CA ILE A 24 -46.68 1.87 8.71
C ILE A 24 -47.54 2.60 7.68
N SER A 25 -48.31 3.61 8.08
CA SER A 25 -49.17 4.36 7.16
C SER A 25 -48.36 5.21 6.17
N ASN A 26 -47.15 5.62 6.55
CA ASN A 26 -46.27 6.49 5.75
C ASN A 26 -44.98 5.80 5.31
N TYR A 27 -44.93 4.47 5.33
CA TYR A 27 -43.70 3.71 5.09
C TYR A 27 -43.04 4.03 3.74
N ARG A 28 -43.82 4.39 2.71
CA ARG A 28 -43.31 4.84 1.41
C ARG A 28 -42.46 6.11 1.50
N ILE A 29 -42.93 7.11 2.25
CA ILE A 29 -42.22 8.37 2.46
C ILE A 29 -40.96 8.10 3.29
N LEU A 30 -41.09 7.28 4.35
CA LEU A 30 -39.97 6.90 5.20
C LEU A 30 -38.88 6.16 4.42
N LEU A 31 -39.25 5.21 3.56
CA LEU A 31 -38.32 4.47 2.70
C LEU A 31 -37.60 5.40 1.73
N CYS A 32 -38.32 6.36 1.12
CA CYS A 32 -37.68 7.39 0.28
C CYS A 32 -36.67 8.22 1.08
N LEU A 33 -37.04 8.72 2.26
CA LEU A 33 -36.14 9.53 3.09
C LEU A 33 -34.90 8.76 3.52
N ILE A 34 -35.06 7.49 3.92
CA ILE A 34 -33.94 6.60 4.26
C ILE A 34 -33.04 6.39 3.04
N LEU A 35 -33.61 6.12 1.86
CA LEU A 35 -32.84 5.94 0.63
C LEU A 35 -32.06 7.20 0.26
N TRP A 36 -32.66 8.38 0.34
CA TRP A 36 -31.97 9.64 0.08
C TRP A 36 -30.87 9.92 1.11
N ALA A 37 -31.11 9.61 2.39
CA ALA A 37 -30.11 9.75 3.45
C ALA A 37 -28.92 8.78 3.26
N THR A 38 -29.16 7.54 2.84
CA THR A 38 -28.07 6.58 2.58
C THR A 38 -27.27 6.94 1.34
N VAL A 39 -27.93 7.34 0.25
CA VAL A 39 -27.25 7.78 -0.97
C VAL A 39 -26.38 9.01 -0.71
N THR A 40 -26.90 9.99 0.05
CA THR A 40 -26.12 11.20 0.39
C THR A 40 -24.93 10.89 1.31
N ALA A 41 -25.09 9.99 2.29
CA ALA A 41 -23.98 9.54 3.13
C ALA A 41 -22.87 8.86 2.32
N HIS A 42 -23.22 7.92 1.43
CA HIS A 42 -22.24 7.25 0.57
C HIS A 42 -21.57 8.20 -0.43
N LEU A 43 -22.30 9.18 -0.95
CA LEU A 43 -21.71 10.21 -1.81
C LEU A 43 -20.64 11.03 -1.06
N PHE A 44 -20.93 11.40 0.19
CA PHE A 44 -19.97 12.14 1.02
C PHE A 44 -18.71 11.32 1.32
N GLU A 45 -18.88 10.04 1.69
CA GLU A 45 -17.76 9.12 1.88
C GLU A 45 -16.91 8.96 0.61
N ALA A 46 -17.56 8.84 -0.56
CA ALA A 46 -16.88 8.71 -1.84
C ALA A 46 -16.07 9.97 -2.21
N ILE A 47 -16.61 11.16 -1.93
CA ILE A 47 -15.88 12.44 -2.12
C ILE A 47 -14.68 12.51 -1.17
N ALA A 48 -14.87 12.18 0.12
CA ALA A 48 -13.81 12.21 1.12
C ALA A 48 -12.67 11.24 0.76
N ALA A 49 -13.01 10.04 0.30
CA ALA A 49 -12.02 9.05 -0.13
C ALA A 49 -11.24 9.50 -1.37
N ARG A 50 -11.92 10.10 -2.36
CA ARG A 50 -11.24 10.67 -3.52
C ARG A 50 -10.22 11.73 -3.11
N GLN A 51 -10.58 12.62 -2.18
CA GLN A 51 -9.64 13.62 -1.66
C GLN A 51 -8.43 12.97 -0.97
N ILE A 52 -8.64 11.92 -0.18
CA ILE A 52 -7.55 11.17 0.47
C ILE A 52 -6.64 10.48 -0.56
N CYS A 53 -7.20 9.82 -1.57
CA CYS A 53 -6.42 9.18 -2.63
C CYS A 53 -5.55 10.18 -3.40
N LEU A 54 -6.07 11.38 -3.69
CA LEU A 54 -5.30 12.46 -4.31
C LEU A 54 -4.13 12.92 -3.43
N GLN A 55 -4.32 12.99 -2.11
CA GLN A 55 -3.24 13.34 -1.17
C GLN A 55 -2.16 12.25 -1.07
N LEU A 56 -2.53 10.99 -1.28
CA LEU A 56 -1.65 9.82 -1.16
C LEU A 56 -1.06 9.35 -2.51
N ASN A 57 -1.33 10.05 -3.60
CA ASN A 57 -0.93 9.68 -4.96
C ASN A 57 -1.29 8.22 -5.33
N ILE A 58 -2.47 7.78 -4.90
CA ILE A 58 -3.00 6.43 -5.19
C ILE A 58 -3.61 6.42 -6.59
N ASP A 59 -3.42 5.32 -7.32
CA ASP A 59 -3.95 5.10 -8.66
C ASP A 59 -5.48 5.32 -8.75
N GLN A 60 -5.94 5.92 -9.86
CA GLN A 60 -7.34 6.26 -10.06
C GLN A 60 -8.24 5.02 -10.13
N ASP A 61 -7.77 3.92 -10.70
CA ASP A 61 -8.55 2.69 -10.87
C ASP A 61 -8.85 2.04 -9.52
N SER A 62 -7.86 2.05 -8.63
CA SER A 62 -8.02 1.58 -7.24
C SER A 62 -9.04 2.42 -6.47
N THR A 63 -9.07 3.74 -6.73
CA THR A 63 -10.02 4.66 -6.11
C THR A 63 -11.46 4.39 -6.61
N TYR A 64 -11.64 4.16 -7.91
CA TYR A 64 -12.94 3.83 -8.48
C TYR A 64 -13.48 2.48 -7.98
N LEU A 65 -12.63 1.44 -7.92
CA LEU A 65 -13.01 0.14 -7.37
C LEU A 65 -13.49 0.26 -5.92
N TRP A 66 -12.82 1.08 -5.12
CA TRP A 66 -13.18 1.32 -3.73
C TRP A 66 -14.51 2.09 -3.59
N MET A 67 -14.77 3.09 -4.45
CA MET A 67 -16.06 3.79 -4.49
C MET A 67 -17.21 2.85 -4.86
N ILE A 68 -16.99 1.98 -5.85
CA ILE A 68 -17.97 0.97 -6.29
C ILE A 68 -18.25 -0.02 -5.15
N GLN A 69 -17.21 -0.52 -4.49
CA GLN A 69 -17.34 -1.44 -3.35
C GLN A 69 -18.16 -0.84 -2.20
N THR A 70 -17.90 0.44 -1.88
CA THR A 70 -18.61 1.17 -0.81
C THR A 70 -20.09 1.34 -1.16
N PHE A 71 -20.41 1.60 -2.43
CA PHE A 71 -21.78 1.73 -2.90
C PHE A 71 -22.55 0.40 -2.91
N ILE A 72 -21.88 -0.72 -3.25
CA ILE A 72 -22.51 -2.04 -3.34
C ILE A 72 -22.70 -2.67 -1.96
N LEU A 73 -21.71 -2.59 -1.08
CA LEU A 73 -21.74 -3.29 0.21
C LEU A 73 -22.20 -2.43 1.39
N GLY A 74 -22.34 -1.12 1.24
CA GLY A 74 -22.90 -0.24 2.28
C GLY A 74 -22.06 -0.11 3.55
N TYR A 75 -20.77 -0.48 3.52
CA TYR A 75 -19.89 -0.36 4.68
C TYR A 75 -19.17 0.98 4.70
N PRO A 76 -19.21 1.74 5.82
CA PRO A 76 -18.44 2.95 6.01
C PRO A 76 -16.95 2.60 6.09
N SER A 77 -16.29 2.68 4.95
CA SER A 77 -14.94 2.18 4.68
C SER A 77 -13.85 3.14 5.15
N LEU A 78 -14.21 4.26 5.78
CA LEU A 78 -13.27 5.21 6.37
C LEU A 78 -12.40 4.57 7.47
N SER A 79 -12.95 3.63 8.23
CA SER A 79 -12.21 2.87 9.26
C SER A 79 -11.15 1.93 8.65
N ILE A 80 -11.43 1.38 7.48
CA ILE A 80 -10.50 0.54 6.71
C ILE A 80 -9.40 1.42 6.09
N LEU A 81 -9.74 2.61 5.57
CA LEU A 81 -8.74 3.59 5.08
C LEU A 81 -7.81 4.08 6.20
N GLN A 82 -8.34 4.36 7.40
CA GLN A 82 -7.51 4.66 8.57
C GLN A 82 -6.64 3.47 9.00
N GLY A 83 -7.11 2.23 8.75
CA GLY A 83 -6.34 1.00 8.88
C GLY A 83 -5.21 0.87 7.84
N TYR A 84 -5.43 1.29 6.60
CA TYR A 84 -4.41 1.33 5.54
C TYR A 84 -3.26 2.29 5.89
N LYS A 85 -3.58 3.47 6.46
CA LYS A 85 -2.58 4.41 6.99
C LYS A 85 -1.71 3.80 8.11
N ARG A 86 -2.20 2.76 8.80
CA ARG A 86 -1.47 2.06 9.88
C ARG A 86 -0.77 0.77 9.46
N ARG A 87 -1.07 0.19 8.30
CA ARG A 87 -0.60 -1.16 7.94
C ARG A 87 0.30 -1.26 6.71
N GLY A 88 0.52 -0.20 5.93
CA GLY A 88 1.53 -0.23 4.85
C GLY A 88 1.40 -1.40 3.86
N LEU A 89 0.20 -1.96 3.70
CA LEU A 89 -0.05 -3.15 2.89
C LEU A 89 -0.49 -2.73 1.48
N CYS A 90 0.49 -2.60 0.60
CA CYS A 90 0.28 -2.63 -0.84
C CYS A 90 -0.21 -4.04 -1.22
N PHE A 91 -1.48 -4.18 -1.59
CA PHE A 91 -2.02 -5.43 -2.13
C PHE A 91 -2.17 -5.25 -3.65
N THR A 92 -1.12 -5.57 -4.39
CA THR A 92 -1.17 -5.66 -5.85
C THR A 92 -1.91 -6.94 -6.23
N ILE A 93 -3.19 -6.82 -6.63
CA ILE A 93 -3.84 -7.84 -7.45
C ILE A 93 -3.44 -7.55 -8.89
N ASN A 94 -2.68 -8.48 -9.44
CA ASN A 94 -2.32 -8.54 -10.86
C ASN A 94 -3.62 -8.71 -11.68
N MET A 95 -4.00 -7.70 -12.47
CA MET A 95 -5.05 -7.84 -13.48
C MET A 95 -4.50 -7.33 -14.81
N SER A 96 -4.15 -8.28 -15.67
CA SER A 96 -3.57 -8.07 -16.98
C SER A 96 -4.50 -7.24 -17.87
N SER A 97 -4.03 -6.08 -18.33
CA SER A 97 -4.63 -5.32 -19.44
C SER A 97 -3.52 -4.68 -20.25
N SER A 98 -3.25 -5.23 -21.44
CA SER A 98 -2.32 -4.67 -22.42
C SER A 98 -2.64 -3.20 -22.70
N SER A 99 -1.75 -2.33 -22.24
CA SER A 99 -1.58 -1.00 -22.83
C SER A 99 -0.08 -0.72 -22.90
N ASN A 100 0.42 -0.68 -24.13
CA ASN A 100 1.78 -0.25 -24.44
C ASN A 100 1.94 1.21 -23.99
N ASN A 101 2.48 1.41 -22.80
CA ASN A 101 3.12 2.66 -22.41
C ASN A 101 4.42 2.33 -21.69
N GLN A 102 5.49 2.26 -22.47
CA GLN A 102 6.85 2.28 -21.98
C GLN A 102 7.13 3.67 -21.40
N GLN A 103 6.98 3.83 -20.09
CA GLN A 103 7.80 4.72 -19.23
C GLN A 103 7.25 4.69 -17.80
N ASP A 104 7.87 3.84 -16.97
CA ASP A 104 8.14 4.10 -15.54
C ASP A 104 9.14 3.05 -15.00
N LYS A 105 10.18 2.78 -15.79
CA LYS A 105 11.45 2.29 -15.27
C LYS A 105 12.35 3.52 -15.23
N PRO A 106 12.90 3.94 -14.07
CA PRO A 106 13.92 4.97 -14.07
C PRO A 106 14.98 4.51 -15.08
N PRO A 107 15.34 5.33 -16.08
CA PRO A 107 16.27 4.93 -17.12
C PRO A 107 17.50 4.37 -16.43
N ALA A 108 17.92 3.16 -16.81
CA ALA A 108 19.12 2.54 -16.28
C ALA A 108 20.22 3.61 -16.28
N MET A 109 20.64 4.03 -15.09
CA MET A 109 21.48 5.22 -14.90
C MET A 109 22.77 5.03 -15.70
N ASN A 110 22.81 5.60 -16.91
CA ASN A 110 23.89 5.40 -17.87
C ASN A 110 24.98 6.45 -17.63
N LEU A 111 25.47 6.49 -16.38
CA LEU A 111 26.58 7.33 -15.97
C LEU A 111 27.88 6.64 -16.35
N SER A 112 28.83 7.44 -16.85
CA SER A 112 30.21 7.00 -17.07
C SER A 112 30.92 6.70 -15.75
N ASP A 113 32.00 5.92 -15.82
CA ASP A 113 32.82 5.62 -14.63
C ASP A 113 33.39 6.88 -13.96
N ALA A 114 33.70 7.91 -14.75
CA ALA A 114 34.20 9.17 -14.22
C ALA A 114 33.12 9.91 -13.40
N GLU A 115 31.86 9.87 -13.84
CA GLU A 115 30.73 10.47 -13.11
C GLU A 115 30.42 9.69 -11.83
N TRP A 116 30.46 8.35 -11.89
CA TRP A 116 30.28 7.52 -10.70
C TRP A 116 31.35 7.78 -9.64
N LYS A 117 32.63 7.91 -10.04
CA LYS A 117 33.73 8.24 -9.12
C LYS A 117 33.62 9.64 -8.51
N LYS A 118 32.92 10.57 -9.18
CA LYS A 118 32.62 11.90 -8.62
C LYS A 118 31.45 11.86 -7.63
N LYS A 119 30.45 11.01 -7.90
CA LYS A 119 29.24 10.90 -7.08
C LYS A 119 29.44 10.07 -5.82
N LEU A 120 30.25 9.02 -5.90
CA LEU A 120 30.46 8.04 -4.82
C LEU A 120 31.82 8.22 -4.17
N THR A 121 31.92 7.85 -2.90
CA THR A 121 33.23 7.65 -2.27
C THR A 121 33.97 6.50 -2.94
N ASN A 122 35.30 6.47 -2.85
CA ASN A 122 36.10 5.38 -3.41
C ASN A 122 35.65 4.00 -2.93
N LYS A 123 35.34 3.84 -1.63
CA LYS A 123 34.84 2.58 -1.06
C LYS A 123 33.50 2.18 -1.68
N GLN A 124 32.54 3.10 -1.72
CA GLN A 124 31.21 2.85 -2.31
C GLN A 124 31.30 2.51 -3.79
N TYR A 125 32.18 3.19 -4.56
CA TYR A 125 32.40 2.89 -5.97
C TYR A 125 32.93 1.47 -6.18
N ARG A 126 33.92 1.05 -5.37
CA ARG A 126 34.47 -0.32 -5.45
C ARG A 126 33.40 -1.37 -5.16
N ILE A 127 32.62 -1.17 -4.10
CA ILE A 127 31.54 -2.10 -3.73
C ILE A 127 30.45 -2.11 -4.83
N LEU A 128 29.81 -0.96 -5.10
CA LEU A 128 28.66 -0.88 -6.02
C LEU A 128 28.99 -1.21 -7.48
N ARG A 129 30.19 -0.90 -7.97
CA ARG A 129 30.54 -1.00 -9.41
C ARG A 129 31.61 -2.04 -9.70
N GLN A 130 32.52 -2.31 -8.77
CA GLN A 130 33.58 -3.31 -8.94
C GLN A 130 33.27 -4.63 -8.20
N LYS A 131 32.07 -4.76 -7.60
CA LYS A 131 31.64 -5.96 -6.86
C LYS A 131 32.59 -6.34 -5.72
N ASP A 132 33.19 -5.32 -5.10
CA ASP A 132 34.05 -5.51 -3.94
C ASP A 132 33.20 -5.75 -2.69
N THR A 133 33.73 -6.45 -1.70
CA THR A 133 33.05 -6.70 -0.42
C THR A 133 33.82 -5.97 0.69
N GLU A 134 33.12 -5.19 1.51
CA GLU A 134 33.77 -4.56 2.67
C GLU A 134 34.21 -5.58 3.71
N PHE A 135 35.19 -5.23 4.54
CA PHE A 135 35.61 -6.11 5.64
C PHE A 135 34.49 -6.29 6.67
N PRO A 136 34.38 -7.47 7.29
CA PRO A 136 33.35 -7.73 8.30
C PRO A 136 33.48 -6.74 9.46
N ASP A 137 32.33 -6.33 10.01
CA ASP A 137 32.20 -5.40 11.12
C ASP A 137 32.72 -3.96 10.87
N THR A 138 33.04 -3.61 9.62
CA THR A 138 33.52 -2.25 9.27
C THR A 138 32.45 -1.32 8.72
N GLY A 139 31.32 -1.86 8.25
CA GLY A 139 30.22 -1.08 7.69
C GLY A 139 29.46 -0.27 8.75
N GLU A 140 29.23 1.01 8.46
CA GLU A 140 28.48 1.95 9.31
C GLU A 140 27.08 1.41 9.67
N TYR A 141 26.42 0.78 8.69
CA TYR A 141 25.05 0.28 8.84
C TYR A 141 24.94 -1.15 9.39
N ASN A 142 26.06 -1.83 9.67
CA ASN A 142 26.03 -3.19 10.19
C ASN A 142 25.32 -3.23 11.56
N LYS A 143 25.78 -2.41 12.51
CA LYS A 143 25.23 -2.31 13.88
C LYS A 143 24.26 -1.14 14.08
N HIS A 144 23.73 -0.59 12.99
CA HIS A 144 22.75 0.48 13.02
C HIS A 144 21.32 -0.09 13.07
N PHE A 145 20.49 0.33 14.03
CA PHE A 145 19.12 -0.17 14.20
C PHE A 145 18.08 0.95 14.39
N GLU A 146 18.42 2.18 14.00
CA GLU A 146 17.44 3.27 14.04
C GLU A 146 16.36 3.10 12.96
N THR A 147 15.18 3.64 13.23
CA THR A 147 14.03 3.58 12.32
C THR A 147 14.24 4.44 11.09
N GLY A 148 14.07 3.87 9.90
CA GLY A 148 14.25 4.58 8.64
C GLY A 148 14.23 3.67 7.41
N ILE A 149 14.63 4.22 6.27
CA ILE A 149 14.68 3.53 4.98
C ILE A 149 16.13 3.54 4.46
N TYR A 150 16.63 2.37 4.11
CA TYR A 150 17.94 2.18 3.50
C TYR A 150 17.84 2.38 1.99
N LYS A 151 18.62 3.33 1.46
CA LYS A 151 18.59 3.71 0.05
C LYS A 151 19.88 3.31 -0.64
N CYS A 152 19.79 3.00 -1.93
CA CYS A 152 20.95 2.74 -2.77
C CYS A 152 21.84 4.00 -2.82
N ALA A 153 23.09 3.91 -2.39
CA ALA A 153 24.01 5.06 -2.44
C ALA A 153 24.27 5.55 -3.89
N GLY A 154 24.07 4.70 -4.90
CA GLY A 154 24.24 5.07 -6.30
C GLY A 154 23.08 5.88 -6.89
N CYS A 155 21.85 5.36 -6.79
CA CYS A 155 20.69 5.97 -7.45
C CYS A 155 19.65 6.57 -6.50
N GLY A 156 19.76 6.33 -5.19
CA GLY A 156 18.78 6.79 -4.20
C GLY A 156 17.51 5.94 -4.10
N GLN A 157 17.40 4.85 -4.87
CA GLN A 157 16.28 3.91 -4.78
C GLN A 157 16.15 3.37 -3.35
N GLU A 158 14.93 3.32 -2.83
CA GLU A 158 14.63 2.71 -1.53
C GLU A 158 14.72 1.19 -1.66
N LEU A 159 15.58 0.56 -0.85
CA LEU A 159 15.91 -0.86 -0.94
C LEU A 159 15.33 -1.67 0.22
N TYR A 160 15.53 -1.20 1.46
CA TYR A 160 15.14 -1.94 2.66
C TYR A 160 14.52 -1.01 3.70
N ASP A 161 13.55 -1.54 4.44
CA ASP A 161 12.96 -0.87 5.60
C ASP A 161 13.68 -1.33 6.86
N SER A 162 13.93 -0.41 7.81
CA SER A 162 14.50 -0.73 9.12
C SER A 162 13.77 -1.84 9.88
N SER A 163 12.45 -2.00 9.66
CA SER A 163 11.63 -3.06 10.28
C SER A 163 12.01 -4.47 9.83
N SER A 164 12.65 -4.63 8.66
CA SER A 164 13.14 -5.92 8.18
C SER A 164 14.59 -6.20 8.59
N LYS A 165 15.27 -5.24 9.23
CA LYS A 165 16.65 -5.40 9.67
C LYS A 165 16.76 -6.28 10.91
N PHE A 166 17.74 -7.18 10.94
CA PHE A 166 18.01 -8.02 12.10
C PHE A 166 19.52 -8.20 12.34
N ASP A 167 19.91 -8.62 13.55
CA ASP A 167 21.30 -8.95 13.88
C ASP A 167 21.61 -10.40 13.51
N SER A 168 22.28 -10.57 12.36
CA SER A 168 22.73 -11.87 11.87
C SER A 168 24.08 -12.31 12.46
N ARG A 169 24.83 -11.38 13.09
CA ARG A 169 26.23 -11.56 13.49
C ARG A 169 27.16 -12.02 12.37
N CYS A 170 26.78 -11.84 11.10
CA CYS A 170 27.63 -12.25 9.97
C CYS A 170 28.74 -11.24 9.65
N GLY A 171 28.66 -10.01 10.20
CA GLY A 171 29.62 -8.93 9.95
C GLY A 171 29.15 -7.87 8.95
N TRP A 172 27.97 -8.06 8.34
CA TRP A 172 27.36 -7.12 7.37
C TRP A 172 25.87 -6.89 7.67
N PRO A 173 25.28 -5.77 7.17
CA PRO A 173 23.85 -5.50 7.34
C PRO A 173 22.98 -6.64 6.78
N ALA A 174 22.04 -7.14 7.59
CA ALA A 174 21.14 -8.21 7.20
C ALA A 174 19.67 -7.77 7.28
N PHE A 175 18.91 -8.12 6.25
CA PHE A 175 17.50 -7.78 6.10
C PHE A 175 16.70 -9.01 5.69
N SER A 176 15.51 -9.21 6.27
CA SER A 176 14.64 -10.34 5.96
C SER A 176 13.87 -10.15 4.65
N SER A 177 13.63 -8.90 4.25
CA SER A 177 12.86 -8.55 3.06
C SER A 177 13.29 -7.19 2.49
N SER A 178 13.35 -7.11 1.16
CA SER A 178 13.50 -5.85 0.41
C SER A 178 12.14 -5.20 0.14
N ILE A 179 12.15 -3.90 -0.15
CA ILE A 179 11.00 -3.18 -0.70
C ILE A 179 10.72 -3.74 -2.10
N ASP A 180 9.45 -3.95 -2.43
CA ASP A 180 9.06 -4.69 -3.64
C ASP A 180 9.65 -4.05 -4.92
N THR A 181 10.09 -4.88 -5.86
CA THR A 181 10.78 -4.52 -7.13
C THR A 181 12.10 -3.75 -7.04
N SER A 182 12.58 -3.38 -5.84
CA SER A 182 13.78 -2.53 -5.68
C SER A 182 15.11 -3.26 -5.92
N VAL A 183 15.10 -4.59 -5.79
CA VAL A 183 16.27 -5.47 -5.79
C VAL A 183 16.09 -6.58 -6.82
N ARG A 184 17.14 -6.85 -7.59
CA ARG A 184 17.26 -7.96 -8.54
C ARG A 184 18.25 -8.98 -8.00
N ARG A 185 17.95 -10.26 -8.16
CA ARG A 185 18.89 -11.34 -7.86
C ARG A 185 19.50 -11.88 -9.14
N GLN A 186 20.76 -12.25 -9.07
CA GLN A 186 21.49 -12.85 -10.18
C GLN A 186 22.35 -13.99 -9.63
N VAL A 187 22.25 -15.16 -10.24
CA VAL A 187 23.07 -16.30 -9.83
C VAL A 187 24.54 -16.00 -10.13
N ASP A 188 25.40 -16.20 -9.14
CA ASP A 188 26.84 -16.08 -9.27
C ASP A 188 27.41 -17.17 -10.20
N ALA A 189 28.62 -16.98 -10.69
CA ALA A 189 29.28 -17.94 -11.57
C ALA A 189 29.49 -19.33 -10.94
N ASP A 190 29.47 -19.41 -9.59
CA ASP A 190 29.57 -20.65 -8.84
C ASP A 190 28.26 -21.47 -8.84
N GLY A 191 27.12 -20.86 -9.19
CA GLY A 191 25.81 -21.51 -9.21
C GLY A 191 25.19 -21.75 -7.83
N TYR A 192 25.85 -21.34 -6.75
CA TYR A 192 25.40 -21.59 -5.38
C TYR A 192 24.91 -20.33 -4.67
N ARG A 193 25.46 -19.16 -5.04
CA ARG A 193 25.11 -17.88 -4.43
C ARG A 193 24.28 -17.05 -5.39
N GLU A 194 23.38 -16.25 -4.84
CA GLU A 194 22.67 -15.22 -5.60
C GLU A 194 23.23 -13.86 -5.19
N GLU A 195 23.87 -13.19 -6.14
CA GLU A 195 24.24 -11.79 -6.05
C GLU A 195 22.98 -10.93 -6.00
N ILE A 196 22.99 -9.95 -5.10
CA ILE A 196 21.93 -8.99 -4.93
C ILE A 196 22.35 -7.69 -5.64
N LEU A 197 21.48 -7.19 -6.52
CA LEU A 197 21.74 -6.02 -7.34
C LEU A 197 20.60 -5.02 -7.20
N CYS A 198 20.90 -3.72 -7.25
CA CYS A 198 19.86 -2.71 -7.33
C CYS A 198 19.15 -2.80 -8.69
N ALA A 199 17.81 -2.88 -8.69
CA ALA A 199 17.03 -3.01 -9.92
C ALA A 199 17.12 -1.78 -10.84
N THR A 200 17.42 -0.60 -10.27
CA THR A 200 17.47 0.68 -10.99
C THR A 200 18.82 0.95 -11.65
N CYS A 201 19.93 0.84 -10.90
CA CYS A 201 21.28 1.16 -11.42
C CYS A 201 22.17 -0.05 -11.67
N ASN A 202 21.69 -1.28 -11.41
CA ASN A 202 22.49 -2.51 -11.44
C ASN A 202 23.75 -2.46 -10.57
N GLY A 203 23.73 -1.66 -9.48
CA GLY A 203 24.81 -1.63 -8.50
C GLY A 203 24.78 -2.88 -7.61
N HIS A 204 25.97 -3.40 -7.29
CA HIS A 204 26.17 -4.49 -6.34
C HIS A 204 25.83 -4.07 -4.90
N LEU A 205 25.11 -4.91 -4.16
CA LEU A 205 24.60 -4.64 -2.81
C LEU A 205 25.15 -5.60 -1.76
#